data_AF-A0A2V6PQJ7-F1
#
_entry.id   AF-A0A2V6PQJ7-F1
#
_cell.length_a   1.000
_cell.length_b   1.000
_cell.length_c   1.000
_cell.angle_alpha   90.00
_cell.angle_beta   90.00
_cell.angle_gamma   90.00
#
_symmetry.space_group_name_H-M   'P 1'
#
loop_
_entity.id
_entity.type
_entity.pdbx_description
1 polymer ?
#
loop_
_entity_poly.entity_id
_entity_poly.type
_entity_poly.pdbx_seq_one_letter_code
_entity_poly.pdbx_strand_id
1 'polypeptide(L)'
;MLTAALRVYHWDRPTSSISSDRLEDEALPFLDAALGVYRRHVGDRRGHVRNAARRALEGLRPDRVEPVVKLLDDVGIYEWPAAARCADRRVTVFEAAARRHPLANAADACGVLTSVLDEQPAGHDETVALLYADYPEFHRLTGFPADYGAHDLRADYDLGQAQALLYSATRVVIEARRDFKHVLRYARLARLLHRIERTAEGYRFVFDGPNSVLRKTRAYGVDFARFLAALVRLADWTLSAEITLRRGWRPFTFTLSAEDGLGEHRAAPPEFDSALEEAMARKFGRVREGWQLLREAVVLESSAGVLVPDFVFRHADGTEVVLEIAGYWTPEYVEDKLSRLAGVRKVNLIVAVPKALALRAGTLPAEVLPFGRRVLLRDLLPRLEKFRGR
;
A
#
# COMPACT_ATOMS: atom_id res chain seq x y z
N MET A 1 -1.13 -3.14 8.82
CA MET A 1 -1.37 -1.68 8.74
C MET A 1 -2.58 -1.31 9.56
N LEU A 2 -2.49 -0.19 10.29
CA LEU A 2 -3.64 0.37 11.02
C LEU A 2 -4.73 0.84 10.05
N THR A 3 -5.96 0.94 10.55
CA THR A 3 -7.10 1.47 9.79
C THR A 3 -7.39 2.90 10.23
N ALA A 4 -8.17 3.65 9.43
CA ALA A 4 -8.58 5.01 9.80
C ALA A 4 -9.37 5.09 11.12
N ALA A 5 -9.99 3.99 11.57
CA ALA A 5 -10.71 3.91 12.84
C ALA A 5 -9.78 3.83 14.06
N LEU A 6 -8.54 3.39 13.87
CA LEU A 6 -7.53 3.23 14.91
C LEU A 6 -6.49 4.36 14.93
N ARG A 7 -6.76 5.45 14.19
CA ARG A 7 -5.87 6.60 14.15
C ARG A 7 -5.92 7.37 15.47
N VAL A 8 -4.75 7.75 15.94
CA VAL A 8 -4.52 8.67 17.05
C VAL A 8 -3.71 9.83 16.49
N TYR A 9 -4.13 11.06 16.79
CA TYR A 9 -3.51 12.26 16.28
C TYR A 9 -3.64 13.40 17.27
N HIS A 10 -2.69 14.33 17.19
CA HIS A 10 -2.71 15.59 17.93
C HIS A 10 -3.25 16.69 17.03
N TRP A 11 -4.02 17.61 17.61
CA TRP A 11 -4.58 18.74 16.87
C TRP A 11 -4.08 20.05 17.45
N ASP A 12 -3.37 20.82 16.62
CA ASP A 12 -3.03 22.21 16.89
C ASP A 12 -4.14 23.13 16.34
N ARG A 13 -4.93 23.69 17.26
CA ARG A 13 -6.09 24.53 16.94
C ARG A 13 -5.71 25.82 16.20
N PRO A 14 -4.76 26.64 16.72
CA PRO A 14 -4.31 27.87 16.06
C PRO A 14 -3.97 27.71 14.58
N THR A 15 -3.22 26.67 14.22
CA THR A 15 -2.74 26.47 12.84
C THR A 15 -3.67 25.58 12.02
N SER A 16 -4.70 24.98 12.64
CA SER A 16 -5.49 23.89 12.04
C SER A 16 -4.62 22.79 11.43
N SER A 17 -3.51 22.46 12.10
CA SER A 17 -2.64 21.36 11.73
C SER A 17 -2.85 20.14 12.62
N ILE A 18 -2.58 18.96 12.07
CA ILE A 18 -2.60 17.70 12.82
C ILE A 18 -1.28 16.98 12.64
N SER A 19 -0.87 16.23 13.66
CA SER A 19 0.27 15.31 13.61
C SER A 19 -0.15 13.91 14.06
N SER A 20 0.48 12.87 13.49
CA SER A 20 0.25 11.49 13.93
C SER A 20 0.84 11.26 15.31
N ASP A 21 0.16 10.48 16.14
CA ASP A 21 0.72 10.06 17.43
C ASP A 21 1.98 9.18 17.23
N ARG A 22 2.88 9.24 18.21
CA ARG A 22 4.14 8.49 18.25
C ARG A 22 4.30 7.87 19.63
N LEU A 23 4.92 6.70 19.70
CA LEU A 23 5.25 6.09 20.98
C LEU A 23 6.59 6.62 21.51
N GLU A 24 6.59 7.01 22.77
CA GLU A 24 7.77 7.44 23.52
C GLU A 24 8.53 6.21 24.09
N ASP A 25 9.75 6.41 24.59
CA ASP A 25 10.58 5.31 25.10
C ASP A 25 9.95 4.59 26.31
N GLU A 26 9.14 5.30 27.09
CA GLU A 26 8.37 4.77 28.22
C GLU A 26 7.34 3.71 27.78
N ALA A 27 6.97 3.66 26.50
CA ALA A 27 6.07 2.64 25.96
C ALA A 27 6.77 1.28 25.79
N LEU A 28 8.10 1.24 25.62
CA LEU A 28 8.84 0.04 25.22
C LEU A 28 8.63 -1.16 26.17
N PRO A 29 8.65 -1.01 27.51
CA PRO A 29 8.43 -2.15 28.40
C PRO A 29 7.04 -2.81 28.22
N PHE A 30 6.01 -2.02 27.90
CA PHE A 30 4.66 -2.55 27.65
C PHE A 30 4.59 -3.26 26.29
N LEU A 31 5.30 -2.75 25.28
CA LEU A 31 5.42 -3.41 23.98
C LEU A 31 6.13 -4.77 24.11
N ASP A 32 7.24 -4.82 24.86
CA ASP A 32 7.97 -6.07 25.14
C ASP A 32 7.10 -7.08 25.91
N ALA A 33 6.34 -6.62 26.90
CA ALA A 33 5.41 -7.47 27.63
C ALA A 33 4.36 -8.10 26.70
N ALA A 34 3.78 -7.29 25.79
CA ALA A 34 2.79 -7.73 24.81
C ALA A 34 3.38 -8.68 23.75
N LEU A 35 4.58 -8.42 23.25
CA LEU A 35 5.33 -9.34 22.38
C LEU A 35 5.56 -10.69 23.08
N GLY A 36 5.93 -10.65 24.36
CA GLY A 36 6.08 -11.83 25.20
C GLY A 36 4.78 -12.64 25.33
N VAL A 37 3.62 -11.98 25.37
CA VAL A 37 2.32 -12.66 25.34
C VAL A 37 2.16 -13.44 24.04
N TYR A 38 2.31 -12.81 22.88
CA TYR A 38 2.13 -13.50 21.58
C TYR A 38 3.08 -14.70 21.43
N ARG A 39 4.33 -14.59 21.89
CA ARG A 39 5.31 -15.68 21.84
C ARG A 39 4.95 -16.86 22.76
N ARG A 40 4.45 -16.60 23.98
CA ARG A 40 4.09 -17.65 24.94
C ARG A 40 2.77 -18.35 24.62
N HIS A 41 1.87 -17.66 23.92
CA HIS A 41 0.53 -18.15 23.60
C HIS A 41 0.41 -18.71 22.17
N VAL A 42 1.52 -19.13 21.56
CA VAL A 42 1.47 -19.94 20.32
C VAL A 42 0.75 -21.26 20.63
N GLY A 43 -0.28 -21.58 19.85
CA GLY A 43 -1.23 -22.68 20.06
C GLY A 43 -2.60 -22.21 20.55
N ASP A 44 -2.67 -21.03 21.19
CA ASP A 44 -3.92 -20.48 21.70
C ASP A 44 -4.72 -19.73 20.63
N ARG A 45 -5.99 -19.48 20.94
CA ARG A 45 -6.91 -18.75 20.06
C ARG A 45 -6.65 -17.25 20.13
N ARG A 46 -6.75 -16.59 18.98
CA ARG A 46 -6.51 -15.16 18.81
C ARG A 46 -7.22 -14.31 19.87
N GLY A 47 -8.48 -14.58 20.19
CA GLY A 47 -9.22 -13.80 21.20
C GLY A 47 -8.63 -13.89 22.61
N HIS A 48 -8.11 -15.06 22.99
CA HIS A 48 -7.39 -15.21 24.25
C HIS A 48 -6.09 -14.41 24.24
N VAL A 49 -5.30 -14.54 23.16
CA VAL A 49 -4.03 -13.82 22.99
C VAL A 49 -4.25 -12.31 23.02
N ARG A 50 -5.25 -11.78 22.30
CA ARG A 50 -5.60 -10.36 22.30
C ARG A 50 -5.97 -9.85 23.68
N ASN A 51 -6.77 -10.61 24.44
CA ASN A 51 -7.16 -10.24 25.80
C ASN A 51 -5.96 -10.23 26.75
N ALA A 52 -5.05 -11.19 26.63
CA ALA A 52 -3.81 -11.20 27.40
C ALA A 52 -2.88 -10.03 27.01
N ALA A 53 -2.79 -9.70 25.73
CA ALA A 53 -2.00 -8.58 25.24
C ALA A 53 -2.56 -7.23 25.71
N ARG A 54 -3.89 -7.05 25.70
CA ARG A 54 -4.54 -5.85 26.28
C ARG A 54 -4.14 -5.62 27.73
N ARG A 55 -4.15 -6.68 28.56
CA ARG A 55 -3.71 -6.62 29.95
C ARG A 55 -2.24 -6.21 30.07
N ALA A 56 -1.38 -6.76 29.22
CA ALA A 56 0.03 -6.38 29.18
C ALA A 56 0.27 -4.92 28.75
N LEU A 57 -0.70 -4.30 28.07
CA LEU A 57 -0.64 -2.93 27.56
C LEU A 57 -1.41 -1.92 28.43
N GLU A 58 -1.92 -2.30 29.60
CA GLU A 58 -2.74 -1.43 30.48
C GLU A 58 -2.02 -0.15 30.93
N GLY A 59 -0.68 -0.15 30.93
CA GLY A 59 0.12 1.04 31.25
C GLY A 59 0.23 2.06 30.10
N LEU A 60 -0.21 1.73 28.89
CA LEU A 60 -0.31 2.70 27.79
C LEU A 60 -1.56 3.55 27.92
N ARG A 61 -1.57 4.71 27.25
CA ARG A 61 -2.82 5.46 27.05
C ARG A 61 -3.86 4.56 26.36
N PRO A 62 -5.13 4.54 26.80
CA PRO A 62 -6.14 3.60 26.31
C PRO A 62 -6.36 3.61 24.79
N ASP A 63 -6.22 4.77 24.14
CA ASP A 63 -6.36 4.95 22.69
C ASP A 63 -5.21 4.33 21.89
N ARG A 64 -4.09 3.97 22.54
CA ARG A 64 -2.93 3.32 21.91
C ARG A 64 -2.99 1.78 21.95
N VAL A 65 -3.83 1.20 22.81
CA VAL A 65 -3.88 -0.26 23.05
C VAL A 65 -4.34 -1.05 21.81
N GLU A 66 -5.53 -0.75 21.27
CA GLU A 66 -6.05 -1.49 20.11
C GLU A 66 -5.19 -1.35 18.84
N PRO A 67 -4.62 -0.17 18.51
CA PRO A 67 -3.64 -0.08 17.44
C PRO A 67 -2.45 -1.03 17.62
N VAL A 68 -1.87 -1.10 18.83
CA VAL A 68 -0.73 -2.01 19.11
C VAL A 68 -1.16 -3.47 18.98
N VAL A 69 -2.30 -3.86 19.57
CA VAL A 69 -2.84 -5.23 19.43
C VAL A 69 -3.08 -5.59 17.97
N LYS A 70 -3.59 -4.65 17.17
CA LYS A 70 -3.79 -4.88 15.74
C LYS A 70 -2.46 -5.13 15.00
N LEU A 71 -1.39 -4.41 15.35
CA LEU A 71 -0.08 -4.60 14.71
C LEU A 71 0.53 -5.94 15.07
N LEU A 72 0.42 -6.37 16.33
CA LEU A 72 0.80 -7.71 16.76
C LEU A 72 0.02 -8.80 15.98
N ASP A 73 -1.28 -8.60 15.79
CA ASP A 73 -2.11 -9.48 14.97
C ASP A 73 -1.70 -9.52 13.50
N ASP A 74 -1.25 -8.40 12.93
CA ASP A 74 -0.80 -8.33 11.53
C ASP A 74 0.54 -9.07 11.33
N VAL A 75 1.33 -9.25 12.41
CA VAL A 75 2.61 -9.97 12.43
C VAL A 75 2.43 -11.47 12.77
N GLY A 76 1.41 -11.81 13.55
CA GLY A 76 1.10 -13.18 13.93
C GLY A 76 0.69 -14.07 12.75
N ILE A 77 1.12 -15.33 12.79
CA ILE A 77 0.74 -16.35 11.81
C ILE A 77 -0.41 -17.16 12.40
N TYR A 78 -1.51 -17.23 11.68
CA TYR A 78 -2.73 -17.89 12.14
C TYR A 78 -3.11 -19.06 11.24
N GLU A 79 -3.63 -20.12 11.85
CA GLU A 79 -4.31 -21.19 11.14
C GLU A 79 -5.67 -20.70 10.64
N TRP A 80 -5.89 -20.83 9.33
CA TRP A 80 -7.21 -20.63 8.74
C TRP A 80 -7.95 -21.97 8.70
N PRO A 81 -9.21 -22.02 9.17
CA PRO A 81 -9.93 -23.28 9.18
C PRO A 81 -10.16 -23.75 7.75
N ALA A 82 -9.66 -24.94 7.43
CA ALA A 82 -9.92 -25.60 6.17
C ALA A 82 -11.41 -26.00 6.13
N ALA A 83 -12.19 -25.35 5.26
CA ALA A 83 -13.53 -25.80 4.84
C ALA A 83 -14.63 -25.86 5.91
N ALA A 84 -14.77 -24.84 6.77
CA ALA A 84 -15.77 -24.92 7.83
C ALA A 84 -17.15 -24.44 7.37
N ARG A 85 -18.10 -25.38 7.22
CA ARG A 85 -19.57 -25.13 7.20
C ARG A 85 -20.07 -24.65 8.58
N CYS A 86 -19.34 -23.71 9.21
CA CYS A 86 -19.62 -23.21 10.57
C CYS A 86 -21.02 -22.64 10.68
N ALA A 87 -21.45 -21.86 9.67
CA ALA A 87 -22.81 -21.31 9.63
C ALA A 87 -23.87 -22.43 9.62
N ASP A 88 -23.73 -23.44 8.75
CA ASP A 88 -24.68 -24.56 8.66
C ASP A 88 -24.70 -25.37 9.97
N ARG A 89 -23.52 -25.66 10.54
CA ARG A 89 -23.39 -26.35 11.84
C ARG A 89 -24.12 -25.58 12.96
N ARG A 90 -23.94 -24.25 13.03
CA ARG A 90 -24.65 -23.39 13.99
C ARG A 90 -26.17 -23.46 13.80
N VAL A 91 -26.65 -23.39 12.55
CA VAL A 91 -28.08 -23.53 12.24
C VAL A 91 -28.62 -24.87 12.75
N THR A 92 -27.96 -25.98 12.42
CA THR A 92 -28.41 -27.32 12.86
C THR A 92 -28.42 -27.45 14.38
N VAL A 93 -27.39 -26.94 15.07
CA VAL A 93 -27.32 -26.95 16.54
C VAL A 93 -28.46 -26.13 17.14
N PHE A 94 -28.71 -24.92 16.64
CA PHE A 94 -29.76 -24.06 17.18
C PHE A 94 -31.17 -24.55 16.88
N GLU A 95 -31.41 -25.17 15.72
CA GLU A 95 -32.69 -25.84 15.43
C GLU A 95 -32.95 -27.02 16.37
N ALA A 96 -31.93 -27.84 16.64
CA ALA A 96 -32.04 -28.95 17.58
C ALA A 96 -32.27 -28.44 19.02
N ALA A 97 -31.58 -27.37 19.42
CA ALA A 97 -31.76 -26.71 20.71
C ALA A 97 -33.17 -26.15 20.88
N ALA A 98 -33.73 -25.52 19.84
CA ALA A 98 -35.08 -24.96 19.85
C ALA A 98 -36.16 -26.03 20.10
N ARG A 99 -36.00 -27.24 19.53
CA ARG A 99 -36.92 -28.37 19.76
C ARG A 99 -36.87 -28.91 21.19
N ARG A 100 -35.79 -28.67 21.91
CA ARG A 100 -35.59 -29.09 23.32
C ARG A 100 -35.64 -27.91 24.29
N HIS A 101 -36.17 -26.77 23.85
CA HIS A 101 -36.28 -25.59 24.69
C HIS A 101 -37.30 -25.81 25.84
N PRO A 102 -37.02 -25.33 27.08
CA PRO A 102 -35.81 -24.61 27.49
C PRO A 102 -34.64 -25.55 27.85
N LEU A 103 -33.43 -25.19 27.43
CA LEU A 103 -32.20 -25.83 27.90
C LEU A 103 -31.76 -25.17 29.20
N ALA A 104 -32.19 -25.74 30.33
CA ALA A 104 -32.00 -25.13 31.66
C ALA A 104 -30.65 -25.47 32.33
N ASN A 105 -29.91 -26.46 31.80
CA ASN A 105 -28.63 -26.89 32.37
C ASN A 105 -27.63 -27.31 31.26
N ALA A 106 -26.36 -27.45 31.65
CA ALA A 106 -25.27 -27.79 30.72
C ALA A 106 -25.35 -29.22 30.18
N ALA A 107 -25.97 -30.16 30.92
CA ALA A 107 -26.11 -31.54 30.47
C ALA A 107 -27.08 -31.66 29.29
N ASP A 108 -28.21 -30.94 29.34
CA ASP A 108 -29.19 -30.89 28.24
C ASP A 108 -28.57 -30.26 26.98
N ALA A 109 -27.79 -29.19 27.14
CA ALA A 109 -27.07 -28.55 26.03
C ALA A 109 -26.01 -29.50 25.42
N CYS A 110 -25.28 -30.23 26.27
CA CYS A 110 -24.33 -31.25 25.82
C CYS A 110 -25.03 -32.35 25.01
N GLY A 111 -26.19 -32.83 25.49
CA GLY A 111 -27.00 -33.83 24.78
C GLY A 111 -27.54 -33.35 23.43
N VAL A 112 -27.74 -32.04 23.22
CA VAL A 112 -28.06 -31.46 21.90
C VAL A 112 -26.82 -31.47 21.01
N LEU A 113 -25.69 -30.97 21.51
CA LEU A 113 -24.44 -30.89 20.76
C LEU A 113 -23.97 -32.27 20.29
N THR A 114 -23.99 -33.28 21.17
CA THR A 114 -23.64 -34.67 20.82
C THR A 114 -24.58 -35.28 19.79
N SER A 115 -25.85 -34.85 19.74
CA SER A 115 -26.81 -35.36 18.75
C SER A 115 -26.68 -34.74 17.36
N VAL A 116 -25.95 -33.63 17.23
CA VAL A 116 -25.84 -32.85 15.99
C VAL A 116 -24.42 -32.84 15.42
N LEU A 117 -23.41 -32.84 16.27
CA LEU A 117 -22.01 -32.80 15.86
C LEU A 117 -21.48 -34.23 15.72
N ASP A 118 -21.01 -34.59 14.52
CA ASP A 118 -20.35 -35.88 14.28
C ASP A 118 -19.01 -35.97 15.04
N GLU A 119 -18.32 -34.84 15.15
CA GLU A 119 -17.11 -34.68 15.94
C GLU A 119 -17.49 -34.43 17.40
N GLN A 120 -16.79 -35.08 18.33
CA GLN A 120 -16.92 -34.84 19.78
C GLN A 120 -15.66 -34.15 20.29
N PRO A 121 -15.63 -32.81 20.36
CA PRO A 121 -14.47 -32.07 20.85
C PRO A 121 -14.23 -32.37 22.33
N ALA A 122 -12.96 -32.28 22.76
CA ALA A 122 -12.53 -32.68 24.10
C ALA A 122 -13.12 -31.83 25.26
N GLY A 123 -13.84 -30.75 24.95
CA GLY A 123 -14.48 -29.90 25.94
C GLY A 123 -15.30 -28.76 25.34
N HIS A 124 -16.03 -28.04 26.20
CA HIS A 124 -16.92 -26.95 25.80
C HIS A 124 -16.22 -25.90 24.92
N ASP A 125 -15.02 -25.49 25.30
CA ASP A 125 -14.28 -24.47 24.57
C ASP A 125 -13.94 -24.93 23.15
N GLU A 126 -13.53 -26.18 22.95
CA GLU A 126 -13.25 -26.75 21.62
C GLU A 126 -14.52 -26.87 20.78
N THR A 127 -15.66 -27.18 21.41
CA THR A 127 -16.96 -27.16 20.73
C THR A 127 -17.35 -25.76 20.26
N VAL A 128 -17.16 -24.74 21.08
CA VAL A 128 -17.42 -23.35 20.66
C VAL A 128 -16.48 -22.95 19.52
N ALA A 129 -15.19 -23.29 19.59
CA ALA A 129 -14.27 -23.00 18.50
C ALA A 129 -14.64 -23.71 17.20
N LEU A 130 -15.10 -24.95 17.26
CA LEU A 130 -15.59 -25.68 16.07
C LEU A 130 -16.77 -24.97 15.39
N LEU A 131 -17.68 -24.39 16.18
CA LEU A 131 -18.87 -23.71 15.69
C LEU A 131 -18.58 -22.32 15.11
N TYR A 132 -17.55 -21.63 15.62
CA TYR A 132 -17.23 -20.24 15.30
C TYR A 132 -15.85 -20.06 14.66
N ALA A 133 -15.26 -21.14 14.13
CA ALA A 133 -13.95 -21.10 13.48
C ALA A 133 -13.91 -20.08 12.32
N ASP A 134 -15.04 -19.75 11.71
CA ASP A 134 -15.19 -18.70 10.70
C ASP A 134 -15.00 -17.27 11.22
N TYR A 135 -14.93 -17.05 12.54
CA TYR A 135 -14.61 -15.76 13.14
C TYR A 135 -13.12 -15.69 13.51
N PRO A 136 -12.42 -14.58 13.19
CA PRO A 136 -10.98 -14.44 13.45
C PRO A 136 -10.56 -14.67 14.90
N GLU A 137 -11.43 -14.36 15.87
CA GLU A 137 -11.14 -14.55 17.31
C GLU A 137 -10.91 -16.02 17.69
N PHE A 138 -11.40 -16.98 16.90
CA PHE A 138 -11.23 -18.42 17.14
C PHE A 138 -10.07 -19.03 16.35
N HIS A 139 -9.41 -18.27 15.46
CA HIS A 139 -8.23 -18.74 14.75
C HIS A 139 -7.09 -18.99 15.74
N ARG A 140 -6.33 -20.09 15.57
CA ARG A 140 -5.18 -20.40 16.42
C ARG A 140 -3.94 -19.67 15.93
N LEU A 141 -3.19 -19.09 16.86
CA LEU A 141 -1.87 -18.52 16.59
C LEU A 141 -0.88 -19.68 16.41
N THR A 142 -0.32 -19.89 15.23
CA THR A 142 0.61 -20.98 14.93
C THR A 142 2.06 -20.54 14.92
N GLY A 143 2.32 -19.23 14.84
CA GLY A 143 3.68 -18.71 14.88
C GLY A 143 3.73 -17.21 15.15
N PHE A 144 4.85 -16.78 15.73
CA PHE A 144 5.16 -15.38 15.94
C PHE A 144 6.68 -15.18 15.81
N PRO A 145 7.17 -14.20 15.04
CA PRO A 145 8.60 -14.02 14.78
C PRO A 145 9.39 -13.68 16.06
N ALA A 146 10.54 -14.33 16.21
CA ALA A 146 11.42 -14.16 17.37
C ALA A 146 12.27 -12.88 17.29
N ASP A 147 12.60 -12.46 16.08
CA ASP A 147 13.45 -11.31 15.75
C ASP A 147 12.68 -9.97 15.75
N TYR A 148 11.35 -9.98 15.70
CA TYR A 148 10.51 -8.79 15.78
C TYR A 148 10.41 -8.26 17.21
N GLY A 149 11.09 -7.16 17.52
CA GLY A 149 11.20 -6.58 18.87
C GLY A 149 10.32 -5.35 19.13
N ALA A 150 10.39 -4.79 20.34
CA ALA A 150 9.62 -3.60 20.72
C ALA A 150 9.94 -2.38 19.87
N HIS A 151 11.19 -2.22 19.43
CA HIS A 151 11.58 -1.14 18.52
C HIS A 151 10.94 -1.27 17.14
N ASP A 152 10.84 -2.50 16.60
CA ASP A 152 10.14 -2.75 15.33
C ASP A 152 8.64 -2.46 15.47
N LEU A 153 8.03 -2.90 16.56
CA LEU A 153 6.62 -2.63 16.86
C LEU A 153 6.33 -1.14 17.03
N ARG A 154 7.22 -0.40 17.70
CA ARG A 154 7.13 1.06 17.77
C ARG A 154 7.26 1.71 16.39
N ALA A 155 8.24 1.30 15.58
CA ALA A 155 8.42 1.85 14.23
C ALA A 155 7.20 1.57 13.33
N ASP A 156 6.58 0.39 13.45
CA ASP A 156 5.35 0.05 12.76
C ASP A 156 4.12 0.80 13.29
N TYR A 157 4.06 1.09 14.60
CA TYR A 157 3.04 1.96 15.19
C TYR A 157 3.13 3.37 14.63
N ASP A 158 4.31 3.97 14.73
CA ASP A 158 4.58 5.34 14.32
C ASP A 158 4.26 5.55 12.83
N LEU A 159 4.74 4.64 11.97
CA LEU A 159 4.39 4.66 10.55
C LEU A 159 2.90 4.38 10.33
N GLY A 160 2.33 3.42 11.05
CA GLY A 160 0.94 3.05 10.96
C GLY A 160 0.00 4.22 11.27
N GLN A 161 0.32 5.06 12.25
CA GLN A 161 -0.46 6.25 12.59
C GLN A 161 -0.40 7.32 11.51
N ALA A 162 0.79 7.58 10.96
CA ALA A 162 0.95 8.48 9.82
C ALA A 162 0.18 8.00 8.58
N GLN A 163 0.25 6.70 8.28
CA GLN A 163 -0.52 6.06 7.22
C GLN A 163 -2.03 6.17 7.46
N ALA A 164 -2.48 5.99 8.70
CA ALA A 164 -3.89 6.05 9.06
C ALA A 164 -4.51 7.44 8.84
N LEU A 165 -3.73 8.51 9.01
CA LEU A 165 -4.13 9.87 8.65
C LEU A 165 -4.34 10.03 7.14
N LEU A 166 -3.44 9.48 6.33
CA LEU A 166 -3.50 9.59 4.87
C LEU A 166 -4.71 8.91 4.23
N TYR A 167 -5.40 7.99 4.93
CA TYR A 167 -6.68 7.46 4.44
C TYR A 167 -7.75 8.55 4.23
N SER A 168 -7.64 9.68 4.92
CA SER A 168 -8.55 10.83 4.79
C SER A 168 -7.94 12.00 4.00
N ALA A 169 -6.80 11.78 3.33
CA ALA A 169 -6.16 12.80 2.50
C ALA A 169 -6.96 13.05 1.21
N THR A 170 -7.16 14.33 0.88
CA THR A 170 -7.78 14.77 -0.38
C THR A 170 -6.75 15.26 -1.39
N ARG A 171 -5.60 15.71 -0.90
CA ARG A 171 -4.47 16.19 -1.69
C ARG A 171 -3.19 15.91 -0.92
N VAL A 172 -2.15 15.48 -1.61
CA VAL A 172 -0.81 15.31 -1.04
C VAL A 172 0.18 16.02 -1.97
N VAL A 173 1.10 16.78 -1.39
CA VAL A 173 2.19 17.44 -2.09
C VAL A 173 3.49 16.92 -1.49
N ILE A 174 4.42 16.49 -2.35
CA ILE A 174 5.77 16.08 -1.95
C ILE A 174 6.77 17.05 -2.59
N GLU A 175 7.59 17.68 -1.77
CA GLU A 175 8.80 18.35 -2.25
C GLU A 175 9.96 17.38 -2.07
N ALA A 176 10.65 17.05 -3.16
CA ALA A 176 11.81 16.17 -3.16
C ALA A 176 13.03 16.94 -3.67
N ARG A 177 14.03 17.15 -2.80
CA ARG A 177 15.28 17.85 -3.15
C ARG A 177 16.30 16.87 -3.73
N ARG A 178 16.35 15.65 -3.18
CA ARG A 178 17.12 14.52 -3.71
C ARG A 178 16.18 13.38 -4.09
N ASP A 179 16.70 12.42 -4.85
CA ASP A 179 16.02 11.15 -5.12
C ASP A 179 14.59 11.22 -5.69
N PHE A 180 14.27 12.26 -6.48
CA PHE A 180 12.97 12.42 -7.15
C PHE A 180 12.54 11.16 -7.93
N LYS A 181 13.51 10.38 -8.42
CA LYS A 181 13.31 9.13 -9.16
C LYS A 181 12.63 8.08 -8.30
N HIS A 182 13.11 7.90 -7.07
CA HIS A 182 12.51 6.96 -6.13
C HIS A 182 11.09 7.41 -5.73
N VAL A 183 10.87 8.72 -5.56
CA VAL A 183 9.55 9.28 -5.29
C VAL A 183 8.59 9.00 -6.46
N LEU A 184 8.99 9.28 -7.70
CA LEU A 184 8.22 9.02 -8.90
C LEU A 184 7.89 7.53 -9.06
N ARG A 185 8.90 6.67 -8.89
CA ARG A 185 8.73 5.22 -8.89
C ARG A 185 7.65 4.79 -7.91
N TYR A 186 7.76 5.22 -6.65
CA TYR A 186 6.84 4.79 -5.62
C TYR A 186 5.43 5.32 -5.86
N ALA A 187 5.31 6.53 -6.41
CA ALA A 187 4.04 7.07 -6.88
C ALA A 187 3.42 6.18 -7.97
N ARG A 188 4.22 5.73 -8.96
CA ARG A 188 3.77 4.83 -10.03
C ARG A 188 3.38 3.46 -9.48
N LEU A 189 4.16 2.88 -8.58
CA LEU A 189 3.85 1.60 -7.91
C LEU A 189 2.56 1.69 -7.08
N ALA A 190 2.34 2.81 -6.40
CA ALA A 190 1.11 3.10 -5.69
C ALA A 190 -0.05 3.47 -6.62
N ARG A 191 0.17 3.57 -7.94
CA ARG A 191 -0.83 3.95 -8.96
C ARG A 191 -1.45 5.32 -8.69
N LEU A 192 -0.64 6.24 -8.15
CA LEU A 192 -1.06 7.60 -7.85
C LEU A 192 -0.99 8.47 -9.10
N LEU A 193 -2.10 9.13 -9.39
CA LEU A 193 -2.13 10.24 -10.34
C LEU A 193 -1.34 11.40 -9.78
N HIS A 194 -0.44 11.95 -10.58
CA HIS A 194 0.47 13.00 -10.13
C HIS A 194 0.77 14.02 -11.23
N ARG A 195 1.12 15.22 -10.80
CA ARG A 195 1.74 16.26 -11.60
C ARG A 195 3.11 16.57 -11.01
N ILE A 196 4.09 16.80 -11.86
CA ILE A 196 5.46 17.11 -11.45
C ILE A 196 5.79 18.51 -11.94
N GLU A 197 6.30 19.33 -11.04
CA GLU A 197 6.81 20.67 -11.32
C GLU A 197 8.28 20.72 -10.91
N ARG A 198 9.11 21.34 -11.75
CA ARG A 198 10.48 21.66 -11.36
C ARG A 198 10.45 22.88 -10.43
N THR A 199 11.13 22.80 -9.30
CA THR A 199 11.29 23.93 -8.38
C THR A 199 12.74 24.40 -8.41
N ALA A 200 13.05 25.51 -7.72
CA ALA A 200 14.41 26.03 -7.63
C ALA A 200 15.38 25.02 -6.97
N GLU A 201 14.86 24.15 -6.09
CA GLU A 201 15.65 23.30 -5.20
C GLU A 201 15.43 21.80 -5.43
N GLY A 202 14.60 21.41 -6.43
CA GLY A 202 14.29 20.02 -6.72
C GLY A 202 13.00 19.85 -7.55
N TYR A 203 12.13 18.95 -7.09
CA TYR A 203 10.88 18.61 -7.76
C TYR A 203 9.71 18.59 -6.79
N ARG A 204 8.59 19.15 -7.23
CA ARG A 204 7.30 19.07 -6.53
C ARG A 204 6.41 18.05 -7.21
N PHE A 205 5.96 17.06 -6.46
CA PHE A 205 4.91 16.14 -6.86
C PHE A 205 3.60 16.57 -6.23
N VAL A 206 2.59 16.85 -7.06
CA VAL A 206 1.23 17.10 -6.61
C VAL A 206 0.41 15.88 -6.92
N PHE A 207 -0.16 15.26 -5.89
CA PHE A 207 -1.05 14.11 -5.98
C PHE A 207 -2.48 14.56 -5.69
N ASP A 208 -3.24 14.69 -6.77
CA ASP A 208 -4.62 15.11 -6.80
C ASP A 208 -5.43 14.13 -7.66
N GLY A 209 -6.59 13.71 -7.15
CA GLY A 209 -7.47 12.82 -7.90
C GLY A 209 -8.02 13.49 -9.17
N PRO A 210 -8.22 12.77 -10.27
CA PRO A 210 -8.72 13.32 -11.54
C PRO A 210 -10.14 13.88 -11.42
N ASN A 211 -10.86 13.49 -10.37
CA ASN A 211 -12.18 13.99 -10.02
C ASN A 211 -12.18 14.98 -8.84
N SER A 212 -11.03 15.46 -8.36
CA SER A 212 -10.94 16.31 -7.15
C SER A 212 -11.78 17.60 -7.22
N VAL A 213 -12.07 18.10 -8.43
CA VAL A 213 -12.92 19.28 -8.66
C VAL A 213 -14.42 18.97 -8.57
N LEU A 214 -14.86 17.74 -8.86
CA LEU A 214 -16.29 17.39 -8.98
C LEU A 214 -16.77 16.29 -8.01
N ARG A 215 -15.88 15.44 -7.50
CA ARG A 215 -16.16 14.42 -6.48
C ARG A 215 -14.92 14.21 -5.60
N LYS A 216 -15.03 14.61 -4.33
CA LYS A 216 -14.08 14.28 -3.24
C LYS A 216 -14.06 12.77 -3.01
N THR A 217 -13.45 11.99 -3.89
CA THR A 217 -13.35 10.54 -3.74
C THR A 217 -12.21 10.20 -2.79
N ARG A 218 -12.53 9.49 -1.71
CA ARG A 218 -11.57 8.86 -0.77
C ARG A 218 -10.77 7.71 -1.42
N ALA A 219 -10.76 7.63 -2.76
CA ALA A 219 -10.27 6.49 -3.53
C ALA A 219 -8.75 6.27 -3.40
N TYR A 220 -7.99 7.30 -3.04
CA TYR A 220 -6.52 7.24 -2.96
C TYR A 220 -5.97 6.95 -1.56
N GLY A 221 -6.80 6.87 -0.53
CA GLY A 221 -6.31 6.79 0.86
C GLY A 221 -5.39 5.60 1.11
N VAL A 222 -5.73 4.42 0.58
CA VAL A 222 -4.90 3.21 0.71
C VAL A 222 -3.62 3.32 -0.10
N ASP A 223 -3.68 3.95 -1.25
CA ASP A 223 -2.52 4.12 -2.13
C ASP A 223 -1.53 5.16 -1.55
N PHE A 224 -2.02 6.21 -0.89
CA PHE A 224 -1.17 7.13 -0.12
C PHE A 224 -0.49 6.45 1.06
N ALA A 225 -1.20 5.60 1.81
CA ALA A 225 -0.59 4.84 2.89
C ALA A 225 0.53 3.90 2.38
N ARG A 226 0.31 3.22 1.25
CA ARG A 226 1.34 2.39 0.59
C ARG A 226 2.52 3.23 0.10
N PHE A 227 2.23 4.37 -0.51
CA PHE A 227 3.26 5.31 -0.97
C PHE A 227 4.13 5.82 0.19
N LEU A 228 3.52 6.18 1.32
CA LEU A 228 4.26 6.63 2.50
C LEU A 228 5.23 5.57 3.03
N ALA A 229 4.83 4.29 3.09
CA ALA A 229 5.72 3.20 3.53
C ALA A 229 7.00 3.09 2.69
N ALA A 230 6.93 3.53 1.43
CA ALA A 230 8.07 3.55 0.53
C ALA A 230 8.84 4.87 0.64
N LEU A 231 8.13 6.00 0.71
CA LEU A 231 8.68 7.35 0.82
C LEU A 231 9.58 7.52 2.06
N VAL A 232 9.19 6.99 3.22
CA VAL A 232 9.96 7.14 4.47
C VAL A 232 11.36 6.52 4.41
N ARG A 233 11.63 5.67 3.41
CA ARG A 233 12.94 5.06 3.17
C ARG A 233 13.89 5.98 2.38
N LEU A 234 13.40 7.14 1.95
CA LEU A 234 14.16 8.13 1.18
C LEU A 234 14.60 9.28 2.08
N ALA A 235 15.60 10.03 1.63
CA ALA A 235 16.09 11.24 2.27
C ALA A 235 15.57 12.51 1.56
N ASP A 236 15.72 13.66 2.22
CA ASP A 236 15.54 15.00 1.64
C ASP A 236 14.19 15.24 0.94
N TRP A 237 13.10 14.78 1.57
CA TRP A 237 11.72 15.03 1.14
C TRP A 237 10.89 15.68 2.26
N THR A 238 9.88 16.45 1.85
CA THR A 238 8.78 16.89 2.72
C THR A 238 7.44 16.53 2.09
N LEU A 239 6.49 16.12 2.91
CA LEU A 239 5.13 15.78 2.57
C LEU A 239 4.19 16.76 3.25
N SER A 240 3.28 17.36 2.49
CA SER A 240 2.16 18.15 3.01
C SER A 240 0.85 17.58 2.48
N ALA A 241 -0.06 17.22 3.37
CA ALA A 241 -1.35 16.63 3.03
C ALA A 241 -2.51 17.46 3.58
N GLU A 242 -3.57 17.57 2.77
CA GLU A 242 -4.86 18.11 3.20
C GLU A 242 -5.75 16.97 3.69
N ILE A 243 -6.08 16.95 4.99
CA ILE A 243 -6.81 15.86 5.62
C ILE A 243 -8.24 16.30 6.00
N THR A 244 -9.26 15.66 5.41
CA THR A 244 -10.66 15.96 5.73
C THR A 244 -11.26 14.85 6.62
N LEU A 245 -11.27 15.06 7.93
CA LEU A 245 -11.70 14.05 8.90
C LEU A 245 -13.21 13.81 8.93
N ARG A 246 -14.02 14.85 8.68
CA ARG A 246 -15.49 14.80 8.68
C ARG A 246 -16.06 15.58 7.49
N ARG A 247 -17.21 15.14 6.99
CA ARG A 247 -17.90 15.84 5.90
C ARG A 247 -18.28 17.25 6.36
N GLY A 248 -17.97 18.26 5.54
CA GLY A 248 -18.28 19.67 5.82
C GLY A 248 -17.22 20.40 6.67
N TRP A 249 -16.23 19.70 7.21
CA TRP A 249 -15.13 20.36 7.92
C TRP A 249 -14.11 20.93 6.94
N ARG A 250 -13.43 22.01 7.36
CA ARG A 250 -12.24 22.49 6.65
C ARG A 250 -11.13 21.43 6.74
N PRO A 251 -10.34 21.22 5.68
CA PRO A 251 -9.20 20.31 5.73
C PRO A 251 -8.18 20.77 6.78
N PHE A 252 -7.59 19.83 7.50
CA PHE A 252 -6.41 20.06 8.33
C PHE A 252 -5.15 19.88 7.50
N THR A 253 -4.09 20.60 7.88
CA THR A 253 -2.76 20.39 7.30
C THR A 253 -2.02 19.31 8.10
N PHE A 254 -1.49 18.30 7.41
CA PHE A 254 -0.59 17.30 7.97
C PHE A 254 0.74 17.36 7.23
N THR A 255 1.83 17.57 7.97
CA THR A 255 3.17 17.66 7.41
C THR A 255 4.07 16.57 7.97
N LEU A 256 4.91 16.01 7.12
CA LEU A 256 6.00 15.09 7.47
C LEU A 256 7.24 15.42 6.64
N SER A 257 8.38 14.95 7.09
CA SER A 257 9.67 15.08 6.42
C SER A 257 10.52 13.84 6.70
N ALA A 258 11.64 13.73 5.98
CA ALA A 258 12.65 12.71 6.27
C ALA A 258 13.21 12.82 7.72
N GLU A 259 13.21 14.02 8.31
CA GLU A 259 13.73 14.30 9.66
C GLU A 259 12.82 13.74 10.78
N ASP A 260 11.58 13.35 10.47
CA ASP A 260 10.65 12.72 11.42
C ASP A 260 10.99 11.25 11.74
N GLY A 261 12.05 10.70 11.13
CA GLY A 261 12.66 9.41 11.50
C GLY A 261 11.78 8.17 11.24
N LEU A 262 10.67 8.29 10.51
CA LEU A 262 9.69 7.20 10.30
C LEU A 262 10.23 5.96 9.57
N GLY A 263 11.37 6.08 8.90
CA GLY A 263 11.96 5.00 8.10
C GLY A 263 13.40 4.65 8.44
N GLU A 264 13.98 5.18 9.52
CA GLU A 264 15.41 4.98 9.86
C GLU A 264 15.83 3.51 9.96
N HIS A 265 14.90 2.63 10.35
CA HIS A 265 15.15 1.21 10.55
C HIS A 265 14.83 0.36 9.30
N ARG A 266 14.51 0.99 8.16
CA ARG A 266 14.07 0.30 6.95
C ARG A 266 15.14 0.39 5.86
N ALA A 267 15.50 -0.76 5.27
CA ALA A 267 16.47 -0.80 4.18
C ALA A 267 16.07 0.11 3.01
N ALA A 268 17.03 0.66 2.25
CA ALA A 268 16.74 1.44 1.05
C ALA A 268 16.04 0.60 -0.06
N PRO A 269 15.24 1.20 -0.96
CA PRO A 269 14.65 0.50 -2.09
C PRO A 269 15.67 -0.17 -3.03
N PRO A 270 15.26 -1.24 -3.74
CA PRO A 270 15.98 -1.69 -4.93
C PRO A 270 15.89 -0.64 -6.05
N GLU A 271 16.77 -0.68 -7.06
CA GLU A 271 16.87 0.37 -8.11
C GLU A 271 15.84 0.27 -9.27
N PHE A 272 15.16 -0.86 -9.50
CA PHE A 272 14.24 -1.06 -10.65
C PHE A 272 12.75 -1.13 -10.27
N ASP A 273 11.88 -0.39 -10.98
CA ASP A 273 10.44 -0.29 -10.69
C ASP A 273 9.68 -1.58 -11.01
N SER A 274 10.13 -2.32 -12.03
CA SER A 274 9.56 -3.60 -12.41
C SER A 274 10.60 -4.57 -12.99
N ALA A 275 10.36 -5.86 -12.80
CA ALA A 275 11.15 -6.91 -13.45
C ALA A 275 11.10 -6.82 -14.99
N LEU A 276 10.06 -6.16 -15.54
CA LEU A 276 9.90 -5.92 -16.97
C LEU A 276 10.90 -4.88 -17.48
N GLU A 277 11.00 -3.74 -16.81
CA GLU A 277 11.96 -2.69 -17.11
C GLU A 277 13.39 -3.17 -16.92
N GLU A 278 13.66 -3.85 -15.80
CA GLU A 278 14.97 -4.46 -15.54
C GLU A 278 15.36 -5.44 -16.64
N ALA A 279 14.45 -6.35 -17.01
CA ALA A 279 14.70 -7.31 -18.07
C ALA A 279 14.93 -6.64 -19.42
N MET A 280 14.23 -5.53 -19.73
CA MET A 280 14.42 -4.77 -20.95
C MET A 280 15.79 -4.09 -20.95
N ALA A 281 16.11 -3.31 -19.91
CA ALA A 281 17.37 -2.59 -19.78
C ALA A 281 18.57 -3.55 -19.82
N ARG A 282 18.50 -4.65 -19.06
CA ARG A 282 19.54 -5.69 -19.06
C ARG A 282 19.71 -6.33 -20.44
N LYS A 283 18.60 -6.60 -21.14
CA LYS A 283 18.65 -7.20 -22.47
C LYS A 283 19.14 -6.23 -23.54
N PHE A 284 18.80 -4.94 -23.44
CA PHE A 284 19.24 -3.91 -24.37
C PHE A 284 20.74 -3.66 -24.22
N GLY A 285 21.23 -3.52 -22.99
CA GLY A 285 22.60 -3.11 -22.67
C GLY A 285 22.74 -1.58 -22.62
N ARG A 286 23.98 -1.07 -22.50
CA ARG A 286 24.24 0.39 -22.50
C ARG A 286 24.13 1.01 -23.89
N VAL A 287 24.63 0.31 -24.90
CA VAL A 287 24.63 0.73 -26.31
C VAL A 287 24.31 -0.47 -27.18
N ARG A 288 23.46 -0.27 -28.20
CA ARG A 288 23.10 -1.28 -29.19
C ARG A 288 22.73 -0.61 -30.50
N GLU A 289 23.31 -1.05 -31.62
CA GLU A 289 22.95 -0.58 -32.97
C GLU A 289 22.96 0.96 -33.09
N GLY A 290 23.97 1.62 -32.50
CA GLY A 290 24.09 3.08 -32.50
C GLY A 290 23.19 3.81 -31.49
N TRP A 291 22.24 3.12 -30.86
CA TRP A 291 21.40 3.63 -29.79
C TRP A 291 22.04 3.43 -28.43
N GLN A 292 22.25 4.53 -27.72
CA GLN A 292 22.54 4.53 -26.29
C GLN A 292 21.21 4.52 -25.51
N LEU A 293 21.08 3.55 -24.61
CA LEU A 293 20.00 3.55 -23.64
C LEU A 293 20.37 4.51 -22.51
N LEU A 294 19.78 5.69 -22.56
CA LEU A 294 19.82 6.64 -21.46
C LEU A 294 18.69 6.30 -20.49
N ARG A 295 19.08 5.88 -19.30
CA ARG A 295 18.18 5.91 -18.16
C ARG A 295 18.04 7.36 -17.72
N GLU A 296 16.81 7.79 -17.47
CA GLU A 296 16.54 8.92 -16.57
C GLU A 296 17.23 10.26 -16.96
N ALA A 297 17.20 10.65 -18.24
CA ALA A 297 18.00 11.79 -18.72
C ALA A 297 17.23 13.06 -19.08
N VAL A 298 15.91 13.01 -19.35
CA VAL A 298 15.20 14.22 -19.81
C VAL A 298 13.87 14.37 -19.09
N VAL A 299 13.83 15.37 -18.20
CA VAL A 299 12.58 16.04 -17.83
C VAL A 299 12.15 16.81 -19.07
N LEU A 300 11.14 16.30 -19.76
CA LEU A 300 10.55 17.01 -20.87
C LEU A 300 9.61 18.06 -20.29
N GLU A 301 10.03 19.33 -20.36
CA GLU A 301 9.15 20.44 -20.06
C GLU A 301 8.14 20.58 -21.19
N SER A 302 6.87 20.34 -20.87
CA SER A 302 5.75 20.63 -21.76
C SER A 302 4.93 21.78 -21.17
N SER A 303 4.08 22.40 -22.00
CA SER A 303 3.11 23.39 -21.52
C SER A 303 2.11 22.81 -20.49
N ALA A 304 2.05 21.48 -20.33
CA ALA A 304 1.19 20.76 -19.39
C ALA A 304 1.93 20.21 -18.15
N GLY A 305 3.26 20.41 -18.04
CA GLY A 305 4.09 19.95 -16.91
C GLY A 305 5.30 19.12 -17.32
N VAL A 306 5.98 18.55 -16.32
CA VAL A 306 7.16 17.68 -16.49
C VAL A 306 6.73 16.25 -16.81
N LEU A 307 7.18 15.73 -17.96
CA LEU A 307 7.11 14.30 -18.28
C LEU A 307 8.45 13.64 -17.96
N VAL A 308 8.42 12.58 -17.17
CA VAL A 308 9.55 11.71 -16.92
C VAL A 308 9.25 10.35 -17.53
N PRO A 309 9.94 9.96 -18.61
CA PRO A 309 9.70 8.69 -19.27
C PRO A 309 10.48 7.52 -18.65
N ASP A 310 10.03 6.30 -18.90
CA ASP A 310 10.72 5.07 -18.45
C ASP A 310 12.11 4.92 -19.09
N PHE A 311 12.22 5.16 -20.40
CA PHE A 311 13.48 5.07 -21.12
C PHE A 311 13.64 6.18 -22.16
N VAL A 312 14.89 6.61 -22.36
CA VAL A 312 15.29 7.47 -23.48
C VAL A 312 16.34 6.74 -24.29
N PHE A 313 16.13 6.64 -25.59
CA PHE A 313 17.09 6.11 -26.54
C PHE A 313 17.70 7.29 -27.29
N ARG A 314 19.01 7.48 -27.19
CA ARG A 314 19.74 8.49 -27.95
C ARG A 314 20.61 7.80 -28.99
N HIS A 315 20.36 8.06 -30.26
CA HIS A 315 21.18 7.55 -31.34
C HIS A 315 22.43 8.44 -31.54
N ALA A 316 23.50 7.87 -32.12
CA ALA A 316 24.74 8.57 -32.42
C ALA A 316 24.58 9.77 -33.38
N ASP A 317 23.49 9.84 -34.15
CA ASP A 317 23.16 10.99 -35.02
C ASP A 317 22.41 12.12 -34.29
N GLY A 318 22.17 11.98 -32.99
CA GLY A 318 21.46 12.96 -32.17
C GLY A 318 19.95 12.74 -32.09
N THR A 319 19.40 11.74 -32.78
CA THR A 319 17.97 11.39 -32.67
C THR A 319 17.66 10.86 -31.28
N GLU A 320 16.69 11.46 -30.59
CA GLU A 320 16.19 10.98 -29.30
C GLU A 320 14.79 10.40 -29.46
N VAL A 321 14.57 9.22 -28.89
CA VAL A 321 13.26 8.56 -28.84
C VAL A 321 12.96 8.15 -27.41
N VAL A 322 11.77 8.52 -26.96
CA VAL A 322 11.29 8.25 -25.62
C VAL A 322 10.40 7.01 -25.64
N LEU A 323 10.54 6.13 -24.65
CA LEU A 323 9.69 4.97 -24.46
C LEU A 323 9.02 5.03 -23.10
N GLU A 324 7.71 4.84 -23.11
CA GLU A 324 6.89 4.69 -21.91
C GLU A 324 6.21 3.32 -21.92
N ILE A 325 6.28 2.57 -20.82
CA ILE A 325 5.69 1.24 -20.67
C ILE A 325 4.41 1.33 -19.81
N ALA A 326 3.26 1.15 -20.44
CA ALA A 326 1.95 1.11 -19.79
C ALA A 326 1.68 -0.27 -19.15
N GLY A 327 2.49 -0.67 -18.15
CA GLY A 327 2.45 -2.00 -17.55
C GLY A 327 1.11 -2.41 -16.91
N TYR A 328 0.48 -1.50 -16.16
CA TYR A 328 -0.78 -1.73 -15.43
C TYR A 328 -1.56 -0.42 -15.22
N TRP A 329 -2.42 -0.04 -16.16
CA TRP A 329 -3.14 1.23 -16.10
C TRP A 329 -4.64 0.98 -16.32
N THR A 330 -5.50 1.57 -15.49
CA THR A 330 -6.93 1.61 -15.78
C THR A 330 -7.16 2.47 -17.03
N PRO A 331 -8.17 2.19 -17.84
CA PRO A 331 -8.32 2.90 -19.10
C PRO A 331 -8.49 4.42 -18.98
N GLU A 332 -9.05 4.90 -17.87
CA GLU A 332 -9.22 6.32 -17.56
C GLU A 332 -7.86 6.98 -17.24
N TYR A 333 -6.96 6.24 -16.59
CA TYR A 333 -5.60 6.70 -16.28
C TYR A 333 -4.72 6.75 -17.53
N VAL A 334 -4.91 5.76 -18.41
CA VAL A 334 -4.35 5.77 -19.76
C VAL A 334 -4.85 7.02 -20.48
N GLU A 335 -6.16 7.24 -20.59
CA GLU A 335 -6.75 8.37 -21.32
C GLU A 335 -6.28 9.75 -20.81
N ASP A 336 -6.24 9.99 -19.49
CA ASP A 336 -5.71 11.23 -18.91
C ASP A 336 -4.23 11.43 -19.22
N LYS A 337 -3.39 10.41 -19.03
CA LYS A 337 -1.95 10.53 -19.34
C LYS A 337 -1.70 10.66 -20.84
N LEU A 338 -2.45 9.94 -21.66
CA LEU A 338 -2.40 10.02 -23.10
C LEU A 338 -2.80 11.42 -23.60
N SER A 339 -3.79 12.08 -22.96
CA SER A 339 -4.13 13.47 -23.24
C SER A 339 -2.98 14.44 -22.89
N ARG A 340 -2.26 14.20 -21.79
CA ARG A 340 -1.05 14.97 -21.42
C ARG A 340 0.09 14.75 -22.41
N LEU A 341 0.29 13.51 -22.84
CA LEU A 341 1.28 13.15 -23.86
C LEU A 341 0.95 13.75 -25.23
N ALA A 342 -0.33 13.86 -25.60
CA ALA A 342 -0.76 14.53 -26.82
C ALA A 342 -0.43 16.04 -26.85
N GLY A 343 -0.28 16.66 -25.68
CA GLY A 343 0.19 18.04 -25.53
C GLY A 343 1.72 18.21 -25.68
N VAL A 344 2.49 17.12 -25.62
CA VAL A 344 3.94 17.14 -25.79
C VAL A 344 4.25 17.27 -27.28
N ARG A 345 4.53 18.50 -27.72
CA ARG A 345 4.99 18.77 -29.09
C ARG A 345 6.49 18.54 -29.17
N LYS A 346 6.96 18.00 -30.32
CA LYS A 346 8.39 17.87 -30.71
C LYS A 346 9.20 16.76 -30.03
N VAL A 347 8.56 15.69 -29.53
CA VAL A 347 9.29 14.53 -28.97
C VAL A 347 8.91 13.27 -29.73
N ASN A 348 9.89 12.46 -30.12
CA ASN A 348 9.64 11.14 -30.68
C ASN A 348 9.23 10.20 -29.53
N LEU A 349 8.00 9.71 -29.54
CA LEU A 349 7.43 8.92 -28.44
C LEU A 349 6.97 7.55 -28.92
N ILE A 350 7.39 6.51 -28.20
CA ILE A 350 6.90 5.15 -28.27
C ILE A 350 6.13 4.84 -26.98
N VAL A 351 4.91 4.33 -27.11
CA VAL A 351 4.11 3.86 -25.97
C VAL A 351 3.96 2.35 -26.05
N ALA A 352 4.62 1.64 -25.14
CA ALA A 352 4.48 0.20 -25.01
C ALA A 352 3.22 -0.15 -24.20
N VAL A 353 2.32 -0.95 -24.77
CA VAL A 353 1.03 -1.30 -24.15
C VAL A 353 0.79 -2.80 -24.16
N PRO A 354 0.14 -3.39 -23.14
CA PRO A 354 -0.31 -4.77 -23.19
C PRO A 354 -1.16 -5.00 -24.44
N LYS A 355 -1.00 -6.14 -25.12
CA LYS A 355 -1.75 -6.46 -26.35
C LYS A 355 -3.25 -6.24 -26.24
N ALA A 356 -3.84 -6.51 -25.07
CA ALA A 356 -5.26 -6.30 -24.79
C ALA A 356 -5.72 -4.83 -24.90
N LEU A 357 -4.81 -3.87 -24.73
CA LEU A 357 -5.09 -2.43 -24.75
C LEU A 357 -4.63 -1.74 -26.06
N ALA A 358 -3.98 -2.47 -26.97
CA ALA A 358 -3.36 -1.91 -28.17
C ALA A 358 -4.35 -1.20 -29.10
N LEU A 359 -5.56 -1.73 -29.27
CA LEU A 359 -6.60 -1.13 -30.12
C LEU A 359 -7.03 0.25 -29.62
N ARG A 360 -7.11 0.45 -28.29
CA ARG A 360 -7.49 1.73 -27.69
C ARG A 360 -6.36 2.76 -27.74
N ALA A 361 -5.11 2.31 -27.70
CA ALA A 361 -3.94 3.17 -27.78
C ALA A 361 -3.62 3.64 -29.21
N GLY A 362 -4.19 3.02 -30.25
CA GLY A 362 -3.94 3.36 -31.65
C GLY A 362 -4.39 4.76 -32.07
N THR A 363 -5.19 5.46 -31.25
CA THR A 363 -5.65 6.84 -31.49
C THR A 363 -4.64 7.90 -31.07
N LEU A 364 -3.48 7.49 -30.54
CA LEU A 364 -2.48 8.41 -30.02
C LEU A 364 -1.63 9.04 -31.10
N PRO A 365 -1.16 10.29 -30.89
CA PRO A 365 -0.10 10.89 -31.70
C PRO A 365 1.28 10.32 -31.31
N ALA A 366 1.42 9.00 -31.18
CA ALA A 366 2.63 8.31 -30.77
C ALA A 366 2.75 6.92 -31.45
N GLU A 367 3.96 6.37 -31.55
CA GLU A 367 4.17 5.01 -32.07
C GLU A 367 3.79 3.99 -30.99
N VAL A 368 2.83 3.10 -31.28
CA VAL A 368 2.37 2.09 -30.31
C VAL A 368 3.19 0.80 -30.44
N LEU A 369 3.64 0.28 -29.29
CA LEU A 369 4.39 -0.98 -29.18
C LEU A 369 3.62 -2.01 -28.33
N PRO A 370 2.82 -2.90 -28.95
CA PRO A 370 2.11 -3.93 -28.21
C PRO A 370 3.07 -4.98 -27.61
N PHE A 371 2.91 -5.33 -26.34
CA PHE A 371 3.72 -6.36 -25.67
C PHE A 371 2.88 -7.39 -24.90
N GLY A 372 3.48 -8.57 -24.70
CA GLY A 372 2.89 -9.67 -23.91
C GLY A 372 3.36 -9.62 -22.46
N ARG A 373 4.12 -10.64 -22.02
CA ARG A 373 4.79 -10.62 -20.69
C ARG A 373 6.06 -9.76 -20.66
N ARG A 374 6.62 -9.43 -21.83
CA ARG A 374 7.88 -8.69 -21.97
C ARG A 374 7.91 -7.85 -23.25
N VAL A 375 8.62 -6.72 -23.20
CA VAL A 375 8.97 -5.94 -24.39
C VAL A 375 10.10 -6.67 -25.13
N LEU A 376 9.90 -6.96 -26.41
CA LEU A 376 10.87 -7.68 -27.22
C LEU A 376 11.67 -6.70 -28.08
N LEU A 377 13.00 -6.83 -28.03
CA LEU A 377 13.89 -5.96 -28.82
C LEU A 377 13.62 -6.03 -30.33
N ARG A 378 13.24 -7.21 -30.85
CA ARG A 378 12.85 -7.39 -32.25
C ARG A 378 11.65 -6.53 -32.67
N ASP A 379 10.80 -6.15 -31.71
CA ASP A 379 9.62 -5.31 -31.95
C ASP A 379 9.95 -3.82 -31.70
N LEU A 380 10.89 -3.53 -30.80
CA LEU A 380 11.32 -2.18 -30.42
C LEU A 380 12.29 -1.57 -31.43
N LEU A 381 13.36 -2.27 -31.82
CA LEU A 381 14.43 -1.74 -32.68
C LEU A 381 13.91 -1.22 -34.03
N PRO A 382 13.05 -1.95 -34.77
CA PRO A 382 12.51 -1.42 -36.02
C PRO A 382 11.71 -0.13 -35.85
N ARG A 383 11.10 0.09 -34.67
CA ARG A 383 10.36 1.32 -34.38
C ARG A 383 11.28 2.48 -34.05
N LEU A 384 12.39 2.23 -33.35
CA LEU A 384 13.44 3.24 -33.14
C LEU A 384 14.00 3.73 -34.49
N GLU A 385 14.32 2.80 -35.40
CA GLU A 385 14.86 3.15 -36.72
C GLU A 385 13.91 4.01 -37.58
N LYS A 386 12.58 3.87 -37.44
CA LYS A 386 11.61 4.72 -38.15
C LYS A 386 11.79 6.22 -37.86
N PHE A 387 12.35 6.58 -36.71
CA PHE A 387 12.57 7.97 -36.32
C PHE A 387 13.86 8.56 -36.89
N ARG A 388 14.77 7.73 -37.41
CA ARG A 388 16.05 8.18 -37.99
C ARG A 388 15.95 8.63 -39.45
N GLY A 389 14.80 8.42 -40.08
CA GLY A 389 14.53 8.77 -41.48
C GLY A 389 13.47 9.86 -41.67
N ARG A 390 13.23 10.70 -40.66
CA ARG A 390 12.21 11.76 -40.67
C ARG A 390 12.79 13.15 -40.57
#